data_AF-A0A377CHL5-F1
#
_entry.id   AF-A0A377CHL5-F1
#
_cell.length_a   1.000
_cell.length_b   1.000
_cell.length_c   1.000
_cell.angle_alpha   90.00
_cell.angle_beta   90.00
_cell.angle_gamma   90.00
#
_symmetry.space_group_name_H-M   'P 1'
#
loop_
_entity.id
_entity.type
_entity.pdbx_description
1 polymer ?
#
loop_
_entity_poly.entity_id
_entity_poly.type
_entity_poly.pdbx_seq_one_letter_code
_entity_poly.pdbx_strand_id
1 'polypeptide(L)' 'MFYLLDGKTIPDNRHDVSIRFMDFVRDNPHQQIFEDELFTIRYFQKGSGHITFKRLDLVDKMNDIVAKHYPSALSAK' A
#
# COMPACT_ATOMS: atom_id res chain seq x y z
N MET A 1 -4.97 0.91 -7.55
CA MET A 1 -6.23 0.50 -6.88
C MET A 1 -6.74 1.57 -5.92
N PHE A 2 -6.00 1.97 -4.87
CA PHE A 2 -6.47 2.94 -3.87
C PHE A 2 -6.94 4.28 -4.46
N TYR A 3 -6.25 4.84 -5.46
CA TYR A 3 -6.71 6.04 -6.18
C TYR A 3 -8.09 5.88 -6.82
N LEU A 4 -8.40 4.70 -7.37
CA LEU A 4 -9.72 4.40 -7.94
C LEU A 4 -10.80 4.37 -6.84
N LEU A 5 -10.51 3.73 -5.70
CA LEU A 5 -11.43 3.67 -4.56
C LEU A 5 -11.62 5.02 -3.87
N ASP A 6 -10.63 5.91 -3.99
CA ASP A 6 -10.66 7.30 -3.54
C ASP A 6 -11.30 8.25 -4.56
N GLY A 7 -11.74 7.73 -5.73
CA GLY A 7 -12.35 8.54 -6.79
C GLY A 7 -11.39 9.54 -7.46
N LYS A 8 -10.08 9.40 -7.23
CA LYS A 8 -9.04 10.25 -7.81
C LYS A 8 -8.62 9.73 -9.18
N THR A 9 -8.11 10.63 -10.02
CA THR A 9 -7.45 10.25 -11.27
C THR A 9 -6.28 9.32 -10.99
N ILE A 10 -6.15 8.26 -11.79
CA ILE A 10 -5.02 7.33 -11.66
C ILE A 10 -3.74 8.08 -12.05
N PRO A 11 -2.72 8.11 -11.17
CA PRO A 11 -1.47 8.82 -11.45
C PRO A 11 -0.68 8.12 -12.56
N ASP A 12 0.28 8.84 -13.16
CA ASP A 12 1.20 8.27 -14.14
C ASP A 12 2.03 7.14 -13.48
N ASN A 13 1.91 5.94 -14.04
CA ASN A 13 2.59 4.72 -13.55
C ASN A 13 4.12 4.85 -13.57
N ARG A 14 4.69 5.78 -14.35
CA ARG A 14 6.15 6.02 -14.37
C ARG A 14 6.71 6.50 -13.03
N HIS A 15 5.86 7.03 -12.15
CA HIS A 15 6.22 7.43 -10.79
C HIS A 15 5.38 6.68 -9.75
N ASP A 16 4.97 5.45 -10.08
CA ASP A 16 4.23 4.61 -9.15
C ASP A 16 5.00 4.40 -7.84
N VAL A 17 4.25 4.10 -6.78
CA VAL A 17 4.79 3.89 -5.45
C VAL A 17 5.87 2.81 -5.38
N SER A 18 5.80 1.79 -6.23
CA SER A 18 6.84 0.77 -6.33
C SER A 18 8.19 1.35 -6.78
N ILE A 19 8.18 2.24 -7.78
CA ILE A 19 9.38 2.92 -8.28
C ILE A 19 9.93 3.85 -7.19
N ARG A 20 9.07 4.70 -6.60
CA ARG A 20 9.47 5.61 -5.52
C ARG A 20 10.05 4.87 -4.30
N PHE A 21 9.48 3.71 -3.97
CA PHE A 21 10.00 2.86 -2.90
C PHE A 21 11.38 2.30 -3.23
N MET A 22 11.59 1.78 -4.44
CA MET A 22 12.88 1.25 -4.86
C MET A 22 13.96 2.34 -4.92
N ASP A 23 13.61 3.53 -5.38
CA ASP A 23 14.48 4.70 -5.36
C ASP A 23 14.87 5.07 -3.92
N PHE A 24 13.89 5.12 -3.01
CA PHE A 24 14.13 5.37 -1.59
C PHE A 24 15.10 4.36 -0.97
N VAL A 25 14.90 3.06 -1.21
CA VAL A 25 15.76 1.99 -0.69
C VAL A 25 17.19 2.13 -1.20
N ARG A 26 17.36 2.44 -2.49
CA ARG A 26 18.67 2.64 -3.12
C ARG A 26 19.39 3.86 -2.54
N ASP A 27 18.69 4.98 -2.43
CA ASP A 27 19.28 6.26 -2.07
C ASP A 27 19.47 6.41 -0.54
N ASN A 28 18.78 5.59 0.26
CA ASN A 28 18.80 5.61 1.74
C ASN A 28 19.07 4.22 2.35
N PRO A 29 20.28 3.64 2.17
CA PRO A 29 20.58 2.25 2.57
C PRO A 29 20.48 1.98 4.09
N HIS A 30 20.50 3.04 4.92
CA HIS A 30 20.38 2.95 6.38
C HIS A 30 18.97 3.28 6.89
N GLN A 31 18.07 3.77 6.04
CA GLN A 31 16.67 3.95 6.42
C GLN A 31 15.90 2.64 6.23
N GLN A 32 14.77 2.51 6.90
CA GLN A 32 13.93 1.31 6.88
C GLN A 32 12.44 1.65 6.76
N ILE A 33 12.09 2.93 6.73
CA ILE A 33 10.71 3.40 6.73
C ILE A 33 10.53 4.30 5.52
N PHE A 34 9.74 3.84 4.57
CA PHE A 34 9.24 4.64 3.47
C PHE A 34 7.81 5.04 3.78
N GLU A 35 7.47 6.31 3.56
CA GLU A 35 6.11 6.80 3.76
C GLU A 35 5.56 7.46 2.51
N ASP A 36 4.28 7.23 2.25
CA ASP A 36 3.51 8.04 1.32
C ASP A 36 2.14 8.44 1.91
N GLU A 37 1.25 8.94 1.05
CA GLU A 37 -0.11 9.37 1.42
C GLU A 37 -1.00 8.21 1.89
N LEU A 38 -0.85 7.02 1.30
CA LEU A 38 -1.76 5.89 1.46
C LEU A 38 -1.25 4.87 2.47
N PHE A 39 0.06 4.70 2.59
CA PHE A 39 0.66 3.72 3.49
C PHE A 39 2.08 4.07 3.94
N THR A 40 2.52 3.38 4.99
CA THR A 40 3.91 3.31 5.44
C THR A 40 4.45 1.91 5.16
N ILE A 41 5.64 1.81 4.57
CA ILE A 41 6.37 0.56 4.39
C ILE A 41 7.55 0.55 5.34
N ARG A 42 7.54 -0.37 6.31
CA ARG A 42 8.73 -0.73 7.08
C ARG A 42 9.39 -1.94 6.43
N TYR A 43 10.56 -1.78 5.83
CA TYR A 43 11.27 -2.87 5.17
C TYR A 43 12.49 -3.33 5.96
N PHE A 44 12.91 -4.57 5.68
CA PHE A 44 14.01 -5.23 6.34
C PHE A 44 14.99 -5.73 5.28
N GLN A 45 16.29 -5.69 5.59
CA GLN A 45 17.37 -6.08 4.65
C GLN A 45 17.25 -7.53 4.13
N LYS A 46 16.48 -8.39 4.81
CA LYS A 46 16.13 -9.73 4.36
C LYS A 46 15.07 -9.79 3.25
N GLY A 47 14.69 -8.66 2.65
CA GLY A 47 13.72 -8.58 1.55
C GLY A 47 12.25 -8.69 1.97
N SER A 48 11.94 -8.54 3.26
CA SER A 48 10.56 -8.52 3.77
C SER A 48 10.15 -7.11 4.19
N GLY A 49 8.86 -6.85 4.32
CA GLY A 49 8.37 -5.59 4.89
C GLY A 49 6.96 -5.69 5.45
N HIS A 50 6.62 -4.74 6.31
CA HIS A 50 5.27 -4.49 6.77
C HIS A 50 4.72 -3.25 6.08
N ILE A 51 3.49 -3.36 5.57
CA ILE A 51 2.75 -2.24 5.01
C ILE A 51 1.65 -1.87 6.00
N THR A 52 1.62 -0.61 6.42
CA THR A 52 0.58 -0.06 7.29
C THR A 52 -0.24 0.95 6.49
N PHE A 53 -1.53 0.67 6.30
CA PHE A 53 -2.45 1.57 5.60
C PHE A 53 -2.81 2.77 6.48
N LYS A 54 -2.79 3.97 5.90
CA LYS A 54 -3.18 5.22 6.56
C LYS A 54 -4.66 5.57 6.35
N ARG A 55 -5.26 5.11 5.25
CA ARG A 55 -6.65 5.39 4.84
C ARG A 55 -7.55 4.17 5.06
N LEU A 56 -8.05 4.01 6.30
CA LEU A 56 -8.90 2.87 6.67
C LEU A 56 -10.24 2.84 5.91
N ASP A 57 -10.76 4.00 5.52
CA ASP A 57 -11.96 4.11 4.68
C ASP A 57 -11.78 3.44 3.31
N LEU A 58 -10.57 3.49 2.75
CA LEU A 58 -10.25 2.81 1.50
C LEU A 58 -9.99 1.31 1.72
N VAL A 59 -9.48 0.93 2.89
CA VAL A 59 -9.32 -0.48 3.29
C VAL A 59 -10.69 -1.15 3.44
N ASP A 60 -11.68 -0.48 4.04
CA ASP A 60 -13.05 -0.99 4.14
C ASP A 60 -13.66 -1.25 2.75
N LYS A 61 -13.53 -0.30 1.82
CA LYS A 61 -13.97 -0.48 0.42
C LYS A 61 -13.26 -1.66 -0.27
N MET A 62 -11.97 -1.86 0.02
CA MET A 62 -11.23 -3.02 -0.47
C MET A 62 -11.78 -4.32 0.12
N ASN A 63 -12.06 -4.33 1.41
CA ASN A 63 -12.62 -5.48 2.12
C ASN A 63 -14.02 -5.84 1.59
N ASP A 64 -14.84 -4.86 1.22
CA ASP A 64 -16.14 -5.12 0.60
C ASP A 64 -16.00 -5.89 -0.74
N ILE A 65 -14.98 -5.55 -1.54
CA ILE A 65 -14.66 -6.28 -2.78
C ILE A 65 -14.18 -7.69 -2.45
N VAL A 66 -13.28 -7.84 -1.48
CA VAL A 66 -12.77 -9.16 -1.07
C VAL A 66 -13.91 -10.04 -0.55
N ALA A 67 -14.77 -9.52 0.33
CA ALA A 67 -15.90 -10.26 0.90
C ALA A 67 -16.90 -10.71 -0.19
N LYS A 68 -17.15 -9.87 -1.19
CA LYS A 68 -18.05 -10.19 -2.30
C LYS A 68 -17.57 -11.37 -3.14
N HIS A 69 -16.26 -11.48 -3.36
CA HIS A 69 -15.67 -12.51 -4.22
C HIS A 69 -15.09 -13.70 -3.45
N TYR A 70 -14.74 -13.51 -2.17
CA TYR A 70 -14.12 -14.47 -1.27
C TYR A 70 -14.74 -14.38 0.13
N PRO A 71 -15.96 -14.90 0.33
CA PRO A 71 -16.74 -14.67 1.56
C PRO A 71 -16.07 -15.12 2.87
N SER A 72 -15.17 -16.11 2.81
CA SER A 72 -14.47 -16.64 3.99
C SER A 72 -13.02 -16.14 4.14
N ALA A 73 -12.59 -15.19 3.29
CA ALA A 73 -11.20 -14.71 3.30
C ALA A 73 -10.93 -13.66 4.38
N LEU A 74 -11.97 -12.99 4.88
CA LEU A 74 -11.86 -12.00 5.93
C LEU A 74 -12.20 -12.63 7.28
N SER A 75 -11.47 -12.21 8.32
CA SER A 75 -11.86 -12.52 9.69
C SER A 75 -13.23 -11.92 10.01
N ALA A 76 -13.95 -12.55 10.94
CA ALA A 76 -15.08 -11.89 11.58
C ALA A 76 -14.61 -10.55 12.18
N LYS A 77 -15.46 -9.53 12.03
CA LYS A 77 -15.21 -8.16 12.49
C LYS A 77 -15.38 -8.06 14.00
#